data_AF-A0A2W2JNP0-F1
#
_entry.id   AF-A0A2W2JNP0-F1
#
_cell.length_a   1.000
_cell.length_b   1.000
_cell.length_c   1.000
_cell.angle_alpha   90.00
_cell.angle_beta   90.00
_cell.angle_gamma   90.00
#
_symmetry.space_group_name_H-M   'P 1'
#
loop_
_entity.id
_entity.type
_entity.pdbx_description
1 polymer ?
#
loop_
_entity_poly.entity_id
_entity_poly.type
_entity_poly.pdbx_seq_one_letter_code
_entity_poly.pdbx_strand_id
1 'polypeptide(L)' 'MWDPAPARDPAPACDFLLPPPNPADRTAGRVDPRDLRRLNLYAALTAAGTAPHPGDREAIEELSALPGSVHDALLR' A
#
# COMPACT_ATOMS: atom_id res chain seq x y z
N MET A 1 15.74 11.07 -16.76
CA MET A 1 17.12 10.66 -16.50
C MET A 1 17.24 10.58 -14.99
N TRP A 2 17.13 9.37 -14.43
CA TRP A 2 17.25 9.15 -12.99
C TRP A 2 18.71 9.29 -12.60
N ASP A 3 19.00 10.14 -11.61
CA ASP A 3 20.35 10.38 -11.11
C ASP A 3 20.58 9.49 -9.89
N PRO A 4 21.42 8.44 -9.96
CA PRO A 4 21.69 7.60 -8.80
C PRO A 4 22.53 8.40 -7.81
N ALA A 5 22.04 8.52 -6.57
CA ALA A 5 22.81 9.08 -5.46
C ALA A 5 24.18 8.39 -5.35
N PRO A 6 25.26 9.12 -5.00
CA PRO A 6 26.59 8.54 -4.92
C PRO A 6 26.60 7.37 -3.95
N ALA A 7 27.16 6.24 -4.40
CA ALA A 7 27.33 5.03 -3.60
C ALA A 7 28.10 5.38 -2.33
N ARG A 8 27.37 5.39 -1.20
CA ARG A 8 27.95 5.55 0.13
C ARG A 8 28.82 4.32 0.40
N ASP A 9 30.08 4.54 0.77
CA ASP A 9 30.99 3.46 1.18
C ASP A 9 30.29 2.52 2.17
N PRO A 10 30.42 1.19 2.02
CA PRO A 10 29.82 0.25 2.96
C PRO A 10 30.57 0.36 4.29
N ALA A 11 30.03 1.19 5.19
CA ALA A 11 30.34 1.09 6.61
C ALA A 11 30.11 -0.37 7.05
N PRO A 12 30.90 -0.90 8.01
CA PRO A 12 30.65 -2.23 8.54
C PRO A 12 29.17 -2.33 8.94
N ALA A 13 28.48 -3.33 8.37
CA ALA A 13 27.08 -3.60 8.62
C ALA A 13 26.91 -4.08 10.06
N CYS A 14 27.05 -3.14 11.00
CA CYS A 14 26.44 -3.28 12.29
C CYS A 14 24.94 -3.20 12.03
N ASP A 15 24.23 -4.29 12.30
CA ASP A 15 22.78 -4.37 12.36
C ASP A 15 22.29 -3.45 13.48
N PHE A 16 22.38 -2.14 13.27
CA PHE A 16 21.81 -1.17 14.18
C PHE A 16 20.30 -1.28 14.04
N LEU A 17 19.68 -1.90 15.03
CA LEU A 17 18.23 -1.85 15.22
C LEU A 17 17.84 -0.37 15.29
N LEU A 18 17.30 0.15 14.19
CA LEU A 18 16.80 1.51 14.15
C LEU A 18 15.73 1.64 15.22
N PRO A 19 15.76 2.69 16.06
CA PRO A 19 14.67 2.94 16.98
C PRO A 19 13.37 3.08 16.19
N PRO A 20 12.23 2.62 16.73
CA PRO A 20 10.95 2.76 16.05
C PRO A 20 10.71 4.25 15.73
N PRO A 21 10.21 4.58 14.53
CA PRO A 21 10.00 5.97 14.13
C PRO A 21 9.04 6.66 15.09
N ASN A 22 9.36 7.89 15.46
CA ASN A 22 8.55 8.69 16.37
C ASN A 22 7.13 8.87 15.79
N PRO A 23 6.07 8.52 16.55
CA PRO A 23 4.69 8.70 16.09
C PRO A 23 4.35 10.13 15.66
N ALA A 24 4.98 11.14 16.27
CA ALA A 24 4.76 12.55 15.94
C ALA A 24 5.33 12.93 14.56
N ASP A 25 6.31 12.18 14.05
CA ASP A 25 6.92 12.40 12.74
C ASP A 25 6.15 11.69 11.61
N ARG A 26 5.07 10.94 11.95
CA ARG A 26 4.21 10.32 10.95
C ARG A 26 3.47 11.39 10.18
N THR A 27 3.52 11.30 8.86
CA THR A 27 2.76 12.17 7.98
C THR A 27 1.27 12.01 8.30
N ALA A 28 0.61 13.08 8.76
CA ALA A 28 -0.82 13.11 9.04
C ALA A 28 -1.67 13.17 7.74
N GLY A 29 -1.30 12.36 6.74
CA GLY A 29 -2.02 12.25 5.48
C GLY A 29 -3.29 11.44 5.68
N ARG A 30 -4.43 11.99 5.26
CA ARG A 30 -5.62 11.18 5.06
C ARG A 30 -5.41 10.33 3.81
N VAL A 31 -5.62 9.03 3.93
CA VAL A 31 -5.68 8.12 2.77
C VAL A 31 -6.90 8.54 1.93
N ASP A 32 -6.71 8.68 0.62
CA ASP A 32 -7.83 8.97 -0.26
C ASP A 32 -8.90 7.86 -0.13
N PRO A 33 -10.20 8.18 -0.07
CA PRO A 33 -11.24 7.17 0.04
C PRO A 33 -11.14 6.07 -1.03
N ARG A 34 -10.70 6.40 -2.25
CA ARG A 34 -10.43 5.42 -3.32
C ARG A 34 -9.26 4.51 -2.98
N ASP A 35 -8.17 5.07 -2.46
CA ASP A 35 -7.00 4.28 -2.05
C ASP A 35 -7.34 3.34 -0.89
N LEU A 36 -8.17 3.79 0.05
CA LEU A 36 -8.66 2.95 1.14
C LEU A 36 -9.51 1.79 0.61
N ARG A 37 -10.41 2.07 -0.33
CA ARG A 37 -11.21 1.04 -1.01
C ARG A 37 -10.33 0.03 -1.75
N ARG A 38 -9.34 0.51 -2.51
CA ARG A 38 -8.37 -0.37 -3.19
C ARG A 38 -7.65 -1.28 -2.19
N LEU A 39 -7.20 -0.75 -1.06
CA LEU A 39 -6.55 -1.52 0.00
C LEU A 39 -7.48 -2.59 0.59
N ASN A 40 -8.75 -2.26 0.82
CA ASN A 40 -9.73 -3.20 1.35
C ASN A 40 -9.99 -4.38 0.41
N LEU A 41 -10.04 -4.15 -0.92
CA LEU A 41 -10.17 -5.23 -1.90
C LEU A 41 -8.97 -6.18 -1.85
N TYR A 42 -7.74 -5.65 -1.84
CA TYR A 42 -6.55 -6.48 -1.72
C TYR A 42 -6.52 -7.26 -0.39
N ALA A 43 -6.97 -6.64 0.70
CA ALA A 43 -7.07 -7.31 1.99
C ALA A 43 -8.09 -8.46 1.96
N ALA A 44 -9.26 -8.25 1.35
CA ALA A 44 -10.28 -9.28 1.18
C ALA A 44 -9.79 -10.45 0.33
N LEU A 45 -9.13 -10.17 -0.79
CA LEU A 45 -8.52 -11.19 -1.65
C LEU A 45 -7.43 -11.99 -0.90
N THR A 46 -6.59 -11.29 -0.14
CA THR A 46 -5.56 -11.91 0.70
C THR A 46 -6.16 -12.81 1.78
N ALA A 47 -7.21 -12.35 2.47
CA ALA A 47 -7.92 -13.13 3.48
C ALA A 47 -8.60 -14.37 2.88
N ALA A 48 -9.06 -14.28 1.63
CA ALA A 48 -9.59 -15.41 0.88
C ALA A 48 -8.51 -16.37 0.36
N GLY A 49 -7.22 -16.03 0.48
CA GLY A 49 -6.11 -16.81 -0.08
C GLY A 49 -5.99 -16.69 -1.61
N THR A 50 -6.63 -15.68 -2.21
CA THR A 50 -6.63 -15.44 -3.65
C THR A 50 -5.60 -14.37 -3.99
N ALA A 51 -4.53 -14.76 -4.68
CA ALA A 51 -3.58 -13.79 -5.23
C ALA A 51 -4.18 -13.14 -6.49
N PRO A 52 -4.30 -11.80 -6.55
CA PRO A 52 -4.73 -11.11 -7.76
C PRO A 52 -3.80 -11.44 -8.92
N HIS A 53 -4.36 -11.82 -10.07
CA HIS A 53 -3.59 -11.99 -11.30
C HIS A 53 -3.15 -10.61 -11.84
N PRO A 54 -2.09 -10.55 -12.67
CA PRO A 54 -1.63 -9.30 -13.26
C PRO A 54 -2.73 -8.54 -14.03
N GLY A 55 -3.69 -9.27 -14.63
CA GLY A 55 -4.85 -8.69 -15.33
C GLY A 55 -5.93 -8.12 -14.40
N ASP A 56 -5.99 -8.56 -13.14
CA ASP A 56 -7.01 -8.12 -12.20
C ASP A 56 -6.75 -6.71 -11.66
N ARG A 57 -5.53 -6.19 -11.87
CA ARG A 57 -5.13 -4.87 -11.36
C ARG A 57 -6.04 -3.76 -11.89
N GLU A 58 -6.39 -3.81 -13.17
CA GLU A 58 -7.26 -2.82 -13.80
C GLU A 58 -8.69 -2.89 -13.23
N ALA A 59 -9.23 -4.10 -13.09
CA ALA A 59 -10.53 -4.31 -12.47
C ALA A 59 -10.57 -3.78 -11.03
N ILE A 60 -9.53 -4.04 -10.22
CA ILE A 60 -9.43 -3.52 -8.85
C ILE A 60 -9.38 -1.98 -8.85
N GLU A 61 -8.69 -1.36 -9.81
CA GLU A 61 -8.66 0.09 -9.95
C GLU A 61 -10.04 0.66 -10.28
N GLU A 62 -10.77 0.07 -11.22
CA GLU A 62 -12.12 0.49 -11.56
C GLU A 62 -13.09 0.32 -10.39
N LEU A 63 -13.05 -0.84 -9.71
CA LEU A 63 -13.87 -1.13 -8.53
C LEU A 63 -13.57 -0.16 -7.38
N SER A 64 -12.32 0.30 -7.24
CA SER A 64 -11.95 1.29 -6.22
C SER A 64 -12.53 2.68 -6.51
N ALA A 65 -12.75 3.02 -7.78
CA ALA A 65 -13.33 4.30 -8.19
C ALA A 65 -14.84 4.37 -7.95
N LEU A 66 -15.50 3.21 -7.77
CA LEU A 66 -16.94 3.16 -7.47
C LEU A 66 -17.27 3.78 -6.10
N PRO A 67 -18.53 4.26 -5.91
CA PRO A 67 -18.98 4.81 -4.65
C PRO A 67 -18.85 3.81 -3.48
N GLY A 68 -18.65 4.34 -2.27
CA GLY A 68 -18.46 3.54 -1.06
C GLY A 68 -19.58 2.53 -0.80
N SER A 69 -20.83 2.86 -1.10
CA SER A 69 -21.95 1.93 -0.92
C SER A 69 -21.85 0.66 -1.76
N VAL A 70 -21.34 0.78 -3.00
CA VAL A 70 -21.11 -0.39 -3.88
C VAL A 70 -19.96 -1.21 -3.33
N HIS A 71 -18.93 -0.53 -2.85
CA HIS A 71 -17.76 -1.17 -2.27
C HIS A 71 -18.09 -1.96 -1.00
N ASP A 72 -18.88 -1.38 -0.09
CA ASP A 72 -19.32 -2.04 1.13
C ASP A 72 -20.19 -3.27 0.82
N ALA A 73 -20.97 -3.23 -0.27
CA ALA A 73 -21.75 -4.38 -0.72
C ALA A 73 -20.88 -5.53 -1.26
N LEU A 74 -19.71 -5.23 -1.85
CA LEU A 74 -18.78 -6.25 -2.35
C LEU A 74 -18.02 -6.98 -1.23
N LEU A 75 -17.86 -6.33 -0.07
CA LEU A 75 -17.08 -6.85 1.06
C LEU A 75 -17.93 -7.57 2.11
N ARG A 76 -19.22 -7.73 1.86
CA ARG A 76 -20.17 -8.41 2.75
C ARG A 76 -20.26 -9.89 2.45
#